data_AF-A0A2E6KXC1-F1
#
_entry.id   AF-A0A2E6KXC1-F1
#
_cell.length_a   1.000
_cell.length_b   1.000
_cell.length_c   1.000
_cell.angle_alpha   90.00
_cell.angle_beta   90.00
_cell.angle_gamma   90.00
#
_symmetry.space_group_name_H-M   'P 1'
#
loop_
_entity.id
_entity.type
_entity.pdbx_description
1 polymer ?
#
loop_
_entity_poly.entity_id
_entity_poly.type
_entity_poly.pdbx_seq_one_letter_code
_entity_poly.pdbx_strand_id
1 'polypeptide(L)'
;MDAATAMSTYNLDTAQYGAIATWVGGWLGSQTALPLVLLGGSGTVTAEEFVNITLGGEDPINGGYLTYSLNMGGAWGVLGASAGAPPVSVAPEVAGNLLYGPLGITTRTGSGLFLYGELFGQTPPIDLATMQPGAPMPWDEAAIGAIYGIDANAAAALRSLLRDAIYDDFVPDFLLGLGSDGPYKTQTVNEWLFGWRDPVSAFVAGDITDPTLGWTKLETNQTYYGSGGVSTGPATTYTICTGHNSDCDKGETLLEDGSNELPWHNTEMMMATFGLIGVETLDETTGGFLTGDGDKVDAGGYAITDVVCSGTSKVKNIPVDDCTASVDPTTRPITAKLIKSFSLVDAMTPALPVYFGTEINMQAEQLSGLIIAGDSTSTFYLDMRGPYDRATAPTMDDLQPVFQIVQSSEIEGDDAEAMESSIVTNQNGLTYWTNFDVPTDYIALLLLLGTVSCLILGVIALGNDEE
;
A
#
# COMPACT_ATOMS: atom_id res chain seq x y z
N MET A 1 -9.56 40.53 -0.42
CA MET A 1 -9.28 42.00 -0.45
C MET A 1 -8.67 42.38 0.89
N ASP A 2 -7.57 43.13 0.92
CA ASP A 2 -6.97 43.58 2.17
C ASP A 2 -7.79 44.69 2.86
N ALA A 3 -7.50 44.96 4.14
CA ALA A 3 -8.25 45.90 4.95
C ALA A 3 -8.23 47.34 4.40
N ALA A 4 -7.08 47.78 3.88
CA ALA A 4 -6.92 49.14 3.33
C ALA A 4 -7.77 49.33 2.07
N THR A 5 -7.78 48.33 1.19
CA THR A 5 -8.58 48.31 -0.03
C THR A 5 -10.07 48.28 0.34
N ALA A 6 -10.48 47.43 1.29
CA ALA A 6 -11.87 47.34 1.74
C ALA A 6 -12.40 48.66 2.30
N MET A 7 -11.63 49.30 3.19
CA MET A 7 -11.99 50.59 3.78
C MET A 7 -12.12 51.69 2.71
N SER A 8 -11.21 51.72 1.74
CA SER A 8 -11.26 52.67 0.62
C SER A 8 -12.47 52.43 -0.29
N THR A 9 -12.67 51.18 -0.74
CA THR A 9 -13.72 50.81 -1.69
C THR A 9 -15.12 51.08 -1.15
N TYR A 10 -15.36 50.78 0.13
CA TYR A 10 -16.68 50.93 0.75
C TYR A 10 -16.80 52.18 1.61
N ASN A 11 -15.79 53.06 1.59
CA ASN A 11 -15.74 54.30 2.37
C ASN A 11 -16.03 54.08 3.87
N LEU A 12 -15.34 53.10 4.45
CA LEU A 12 -15.46 52.71 5.85
C LEU A 12 -14.31 53.29 6.67
N ASP A 13 -14.60 53.74 7.89
CA ASP A 13 -13.56 53.98 8.88
C ASP A 13 -13.06 52.68 9.53
N THR A 14 -11.99 52.77 10.31
CA THR A 14 -11.37 51.60 10.97
C THR A 14 -12.31 50.90 11.95
N ALA A 15 -13.16 51.63 12.65
CA ALA A 15 -14.10 51.04 13.61
C ALA A 15 -15.25 50.31 12.89
N GLN A 16 -15.78 50.90 11.82
CA GLN A 16 -16.79 50.29 10.95
C GLN A 16 -16.25 49.02 10.28
N TYR A 17 -15.04 49.08 9.72
CA TYR A 17 -14.39 47.90 9.16
C TYR A 17 -14.19 46.82 10.23
N GLY A 18 -13.70 47.16 11.42
CA GLY A 18 -13.51 46.21 12.51
C GLY A 18 -14.82 45.52 12.94
N ALA A 19 -15.91 46.28 13.03
CA ALA A 19 -17.23 45.75 13.38
C ALA A 19 -17.76 44.80 12.29
N ILE A 20 -17.66 45.18 11.01
CA ILE A 20 -18.07 44.34 9.87
C ILE A 20 -17.21 43.08 9.80
N ALA A 21 -15.88 43.21 9.90
CA ALA A 21 -14.97 42.07 9.87
C ALA A 21 -15.25 41.08 11.01
N THR A 22 -15.56 41.57 12.21
CA THR A 22 -15.97 40.73 13.35
C THR A 22 -17.29 40.02 13.06
N TRP A 23 -18.28 40.74 12.52
CA TRP A 23 -19.57 40.16 12.16
C TRP A 23 -19.43 39.11 11.05
N VAL A 24 -18.64 39.37 9.99
CA VAL A 24 -18.34 38.43 8.90
C VAL A 24 -17.60 37.21 9.44
N GLY A 25 -16.60 37.40 10.30
CA GLY A 25 -15.89 36.29 10.96
C GLY A 25 -16.84 35.43 11.80
N GLY A 26 -17.79 36.06 12.50
CA GLY A 26 -18.87 35.36 13.19
C GLY A 26 -19.79 34.60 12.23
N TRP A 27 -20.14 35.19 11.07
CA TRP A 27 -21.03 34.58 10.10
C TRP A 27 -20.40 33.33 9.47
N LEU A 28 -19.12 33.41 9.10
CA LEU A 28 -18.34 32.28 8.57
C LEU A 28 -18.31 31.08 9.52
N GLY A 29 -18.36 31.33 10.83
CA GLY A 29 -18.48 30.29 11.86
C GLY A 29 -19.90 30.03 12.35
N SER A 30 -20.93 30.52 11.64
CA SER A 30 -22.35 30.44 12.00
C SER A 30 -22.72 31.01 13.38
N GLN A 31 -21.90 31.88 13.96
CA GLN A 31 -22.16 32.55 15.24
C GLN A 31 -23.04 33.81 15.08
N THR A 32 -23.05 34.39 13.89
CA THR A 32 -23.94 35.50 13.51
C THR A 32 -24.72 35.13 12.26
N ALA A 33 -25.82 35.84 11.99
CA ALA A 33 -26.67 35.62 10.83
C ALA A 33 -26.79 36.89 9.99
N LEU A 34 -26.91 36.73 8.67
CA LEU A 34 -27.16 37.79 7.69
C LEU A 34 -28.67 38.09 7.62
N PRO A 35 -29.11 39.32 7.96
CA PRO A 35 -30.50 39.70 7.77
C PRO A 35 -30.81 39.86 6.28
N LEU A 36 -31.57 38.91 5.73
CA LEU A 36 -31.90 38.88 4.30
C LEU A 36 -32.78 40.07 3.87
N VAL A 37 -33.46 40.73 4.83
CA VAL A 37 -34.19 41.98 4.58
C VAL A 37 -33.31 43.07 3.98
N LEU A 38 -32.00 43.06 4.27
CA LEU A 38 -31.03 44.01 3.69
C LEU A 38 -30.79 43.76 2.19
N LEU A 39 -31.16 42.57 1.70
CA LEU A 39 -30.99 42.11 0.33
C LEU A 39 -32.33 41.94 -0.39
N GLY A 40 -33.44 42.41 0.21
CA GLY A 40 -34.78 42.30 -0.38
C GLY A 40 -35.52 40.99 -0.07
N GLY A 41 -34.96 40.13 0.78
CA GLY A 41 -35.58 38.91 1.28
C GLY A 41 -36.28 39.07 2.64
N SER A 42 -36.52 37.96 3.33
CA SER A 42 -37.11 37.93 4.67
C SER A 42 -36.32 37.01 5.61
N GLY A 43 -36.27 37.36 6.91
CA GLY A 43 -35.59 36.55 7.92
C GLY A 43 -34.08 36.77 7.96
N THR A 44 -33.36 35.77 8.43
CA THR A 44 -31.91 35.75 8.59
C THR A 44 -31.35 34.43 8.07
N VAL A 45 -30.06 34.41 7.68
CA VAL A 45 -29.36 33.18 7.29
C VAL A 45 -27.95 33.14 7.87
N THR A 46 -27.59 32.05 8.54
CA THR A 46 -26.22 31.73 8.97
C THR A 46 -25.42 31.11 7.81
N ALA A 47 -24.09 30.99 7.92
CA ALA A 47 -23.31 30.33 6.86
C ALA A 47 -23.67 28.84 6.71
N GLU A 48 -23.94 28.14 7.81
CA GLU A 48 -24.38 26.74 7.78
C GLU A 48 -25.73 26.59 7.08
N GLU A 49 -26.72 27.41 7.43
CA GLU A 49 -28.02 27.41 6.74
C GLU A 49 -27.85 27.76 5.25
N PHE A 50 -26.96 28.70 4.92
CA PHE A 50 -26.66 29.04 3.52
C PHE A 50 -26.13 27.83 2.75
N VAL A 51 -25.17 27.08 3.29
CA VAL A 51 -24.63 25.87 2.65
C VAL A 51 -25.72 24.81 2.48
N ASN A 52 -26.52 24.57 3.51
CA ASN A 52 -27.61 23.60 3.49
C ASN A 52 -28.69 23.95 2.46
N ILE A 53 -29.06 25.23 2.34
CA ILE A 53 -30.03 25.71 1.34
C ILE A 53 -29.46 25.54 -0.07
N THR A 54 -28.21 25.97 -0.28
CA THR A 54 -27.64 26.10 -1.62
C THR A 54 -27.13 24.80 -2.23
N LEU A 55 -26.92 23.74 -1.43
CA LEU A 55 -26.56 22.43 -1.96
C LEU A 55 -27.65 21.89 -2.90
N GLY A 56 -28.91 21.95 -2.47
CA GLY A 56 -30.05 21.41 -3.21
C GLY A 56 -31.04 22.47 -3.66
N GLY A 57 -30.72 23.75 -3.58
CA GLY A 57 -31.62 24.86 -3.84
C GLY A 57 -30.92 26.09 -4.41
N GLU A 58 -31.69 27.14 -4.69
CA GLU A 58 -31.15 28.39 -5.22
C GLU A 58 -30.39 29.19 -4.15
N ASP A 59 -29.38 29.95 -4.59
CA ASP A 59 -28.68 30.93 -3.77
C ASP A 59 -29.69 31.98 -3.24
N PRO A 60 -29.97 32.03 -1.92
CA PRO A 60 -30.96 32.94 -1.35
C PRO A 60 -30.51 34.41 -1.34
N ILE A 61 -29.24 34.68 -1.68
CA ILE A 61 -28.62 36.01 -1.71
C ILE A 61 -28.57 36.54 -3.15
N ASN A 62 -28.06 35.73 -4.09
CA ASN A 62 -27.80 36.18 -5.47
C ASN A 62 -28.75 35.58 -6.52
N GLY A 63 -29.54 34.57 -6.15
CA GLY A 63 -30.31 33.76 -7.09
C GLY A 63 -29.45 32.80 -7.93
N GLY A 64 -30.10 31.91 -8.68
CA GLY A 64 -29.41 30.86 -9.43
C GLY A 64 -28.84 29.77 -8.52
N TYR A 65 -27.89 28.97 -9.01
CA TYR A 65 -27.33 27.83 -8.28
C TYR A 65 -25.81 27.97 -8.14
N LEU A 66 -25.25 27.46 -7.04
CA LEU A 66 -23.80 27.41 -6.88
C LEU A 66 -23.18 26.38 -7.83
N THR A 67 -21.95 26.63 -8.27
CA THR A 67 -21.20 25.72 -9.15
C THR A 67 -21.08 24.32 -8.55
N TYR A 68 -20.68 24.23 -7.27
CA TYR A 68 -20.56 22.97 -6.54
C TYR A 68 -21.82 22.69 -5.71
N SER A 69 -22.96 22.56 -6.41
CA SER A 69 -24.25 22.15 -5.84
C SER A 69 -24.84 21.02 -6.67
N LEU A 70 -25.91 20.38 -6.20
CA LEU A 70 -26.62 19.34 -6.96
C LEU A 70 -27.16 19.86 -8.30
N ASN A 71 -27.39 21.17 -8.44
CA ASN A 71 -27.81 21.78 -9.70
C ASN A 71 -26.64 22.23 -10.58
N MET A 72 -25.39 22.09 -10.13
CA MET A 72 -24.15 22.38 -10.87
C MET A 72 -24.16 23.73 -11.62
N GLY A 73 -24.41 24.82 -10.90
CA GLY A 73 -24.51 26.16 -11.50
C GLY A 73 -25.71 26.36 -12.44
N GLY A 74 -26.70 25.47 -12.39
CA GLY A 74 -27.85 25.42 -13.31
C GLY A 74 -27.60 24.54 -14.54
N ALA A 75 -26.49 23.81 -14.59
CA ALA A 75 -26.18 22.89 -15.68
C ALA A 75 -26.86 21.51 -15.52
N TRP A 76 -27.32 21.17 -14.31
CA TRP A 76 -28.16 19.99 -14.10
C TRP A 76 -29.47 20.12 -14.89
N GLY A 77 -29.86 19.05 -15.58
CA GLY A 77 -31.05 19.08 -16.44
C GLY A 77 -30.78 19.48 -17.89
N VAL A 78 -29.58 19.96 -18.22
CA VAL A 78 -29.23 20.39 -19.59
C VAL A 78 -28.00 19.69 -20.17
N LEU A 79 -27.21 18.99 -19.35
CA LEU A 79 -25.99 18.29 -19.77
C LEU A 79 -26.07 16.76 -19.56
N GLY A 80 -25.43 16.03 -20.47
CA GLY A 80 -25.19 14.60 -20.35
C GLY A 80 -26.47 13.77 -20.14
N ALA A 81 -26.39 12.78 -19.26
CA ALA A 81 -27.50 11.88 -18.92
C ALA A 81 -28.66 12.59 -18.19
N SER A 82 -28.44 13.80 -17.66
CA SER A 82 -29.46 14.59 -16.96
C SER A 82 -30.34 15.42 -17.88
N ALA A 83 -30.05 15.49 -19.19
CA ALA A 83 -30.78 16.35 -20.11
C ALA A 83 -32.30 16.10 -20.10
N GLY A 84 -33.07 17.13 -19.74
CA GLY A 84 -34.52 17.08 -19.57
C GLY A 84 -35.00 16.80 -18.13
N ALA A 85 -34.09 16.55 -17.19
CA ALA A 85 -34.44 16.42 -15.77
C ALA A 85 -34.87 17.77 -15.18
N PRO A 86 -35.82 17.79 -14.23
CA PRO A 86 -36.15 18.99 -13.49
C PRO A 86 -35.00 19.41 -12.56
N PRO A 87 -34.92 20.70 -12.17
CA PRO A 87 -34.00 21.14 -11.14
C PRO A 87 -34.14 20.30 -9.87
N VAL A 88 -33.00 19.96 -9.27
CA VAL A 88 -32.96 19.22 -8.00
C VAL A 88 -33.42 20.14 -6.90
N SER A 89 -34.27 19.62 -6.01
CA SER A 89 -34.73 20.32 -4.81
C SER A 89 -34.59 19.40 -3.62
N VAL A 90 -33.73 19.77 -2.67
CA VAL A 90 -33.53 19.04 -1.40
C VAL A 90 -33.81 19.99 -0.24
N ALA A 91 -34.56 19.54 0.75
CA ALA A 91 -34.83 20.34 1.94
C ALA A 91 -33.52 20.64 2.70
N PRO A 92 -33.32 21.84 3.27
CA PRO A 92 -32.07 22.22 3.93
C PRO A 92 -31.64 21.24 5.03
N GLU A 93 -32.58 20.66 5.78
CA GLU A 93 -32.26 19.69 6.84
C GLU A 93 -31.71 18.38 6.27
N VAL A 94 -32.24 17.95 5.12
CA VAL A 94 -31.77 16.76 4.40
C VAL A 94 -30.41 17.02 3.77
N ALA A 95 -30.21 18.20 3.18
CA ALA A 95 -28.92 18.63 2.65
C ALA A 95 -27.84 18.70 3.74
N GLY A 96 -28.19 19.21 4.92
CA GLY A 96 -27.29 19.21 6.08
C GLY A 96 -26.91 17.80 6.52
N ASN A 97 -27.85 16.85 6.56
CA ASN A 97 -27.55 15.45 6.85
C ASN A 97 -26.73 14.78 5.74
N LEU A 98 -26.97 15.13 4.48
CA LEU A 98 -26.21 14.64 3.32
C LEU A 98 -24.74 15.09 3.38
N LEU A 99 -24.47 16.32 3.83
CA LEU A 99 -23.10 16.83 3.98
C LEU A 99 -22.43 16.29 5.25
N TYR A 100 -23.12 16.40 6.40
CA TYR A 100 -22.50 16.32 7.73
C TYR A 100 -23.06 15.22 8.62
N GLY A 101 -24.05 14.45 8.15
CA GLY A 101 -24.59 13.31 8.89
C GLY A 101 -23.56 12.19 9.10
N PRO A 102 -23.94 11.09 9.76
CA PRO A 102 -23.01 9.98 10.05
C PRO A 102 -22.30 9.39 8.83
N LEU A 103 -22.98 9.39 7.67
CA LEU A 103 -22.42 9.00 6.37
C LEU A 103 -22.29 10.21 5.43
N GLY A 104 -22.23 11.41 5.98
CA GLY A 104 -22.24 12.64 5.19
C GLY A 104 -21.02 12.73 4.26
N ILE A 105 -21.21 13.25 3.06
CA ILE A 105 -20.21 13.23 1.98
C ILE A 105 -18.97 14.08 2.26
N THR A 106 -19.02 14.98 3.25
CA THR A 106 -17.86 15.76 3.69
C THR A 106 -17.16 15.15 4.90
N THR A 107 -17.66 14.03 5.41
CA THR A 107 -17.03 13.25 6.49
C THR A 107 -16.06 12.22 5.90
N ARG A 108 -15.05 11.81 6.67
CA ARG A 108 -14.10 10.77 6.24
C ARG A 108 -14.80 9.45 5.87
N THR A 109 -15.81 9.06 6.65
CA THR A 109 -16.55 7.80 6.42
C THR A 109 -17.44 7.90 5.19
N GLY A 110 -18.21 8.98 5.05
CA GLY A 110 -19.13 9.16 3.93
C GLY A 110 -18.42 9.37 2.60
N SER A 111 -17.36 10.18 2.56
CA SER A 111 -16.57 10.38 1.33
C SER A 111 -15.88 9.09 0.89
N GLY A 112 -15.31 8.33 1.83
CA GLY A 112 -14.72 7.01 1.57
C GLY A 112 -15.77 6.02 1.05
N LEU A 113 -16.94 5.95 1.67
CA LEU A 113 -18.04 5.09 1.22
C LEU A 113 -18.50 5.46 -0.21
N PHE A 114 -18.67 6.76 -0.48
CA PHE A 114 -19.17 7.22 -1.77
C PHE A 114 -18.17 6.91 -2.90
N LEU A 115 -16.88 7.20 -2.67
CA LEU A 115 -15.83 6.91 -3.64
C LEU A 115 -15.69 5.39 -3.86
N TYR A 116 -15.77 4.58 -2.81
CA TYR A 116 -15.80 3.12 -2.94
C TYR A 116 -16.96 2.68 -3.84
N GLY A 117 -18.16 3.20 -3.57
CA GLY A 117 -19.36 2.89 -4.34
C GLY A 117 -19.23 3.24 -5.83
N GLU A 118 -18.72 4.43 -6.16
CA GLU A 118 -18.51 4.82 -7.56
C GLU A 118 -17.45 3.97 -8.26
N LEU A 119 -16.36 3.60 -7.58
CA LEU A 119 -15.26 2.83 -8.18
C LEU A 119 -15.59 1.34 -8.34
N PHE A 120 -16.31 0.74 -7.39
CA PHE A 120 -16.61 -0.69 -7.39
C PHE A 120 -18.03 -1.04 -7.86
N GLY A 121 -18.92 -0.06 -7.99
CA GLY A 121 -20.32 -0.28 -8.35
C GLY A 121 -21.15 -0.96 -7.27
N GLN A 122 -20.64 -1.07 -6.04
CA GLN A 122 -21.31 -1.66 -4.89
C GLN A 122 -20.81 -1.05 -3.57
N THR A 123 -21.59 -1.18 -2.50
CA THR A 123 -21.12 -0.83 -1.15
C THR A 123 -20.02 -1.79 -0.69
N PRO A 124 -19.17 -1.39 0.27
CA PRO A 124 -18.29 -2.35 0.95
C PRO A 124 -19.12 -3.43 1.69
N PRO A 125 -18.49 -4.55 2.12
CA PRO A 125 -19.17 -5.69 2.76
C PRO A 125 -19.57 -5.41 4.22
N ILE A 126 -20.37 -4.36 4.40
CA ILE A 126 -20.82 -3.83 5.68
C ILE A 126 -22.30 -3.46 5.57
N ASP A 127 -23.04 -3.78 6.62
CA ASP A 127 -24.37 -3.24 6.84
C ASP A 127 -24.24 -1.80 7.37
N LEU A 128 -24.65 -0.83 6.56
CA LEU A 128 -24.49 0.60 6.84
C LEU A 128 -25.31 1.11 8.03
N ALA A 129 -26.31 0.34 8.50
CA ALA A 129 -27.13 0.71 9.64
C ALA A 129 -26.52 0.23 10.98
N THR A 130 -25.90 -0.96 10.97
CA THR A 130 -25.32 -1.60 12.16
C THR A 130 -23.81 -1.47 12.24
N MET A 131 -23.16 -1.09 11.14
CA MET A 131 -21.71 -1.07 10.97
C MET A 131 -21.04 -2.42 11.23
N GLN A 132 -21.75 -3.52 10.96
CA GLN A 132 -21.27 -4.89 11.09
C GLN A 132 -21.08 -5.53 9.71
N PRO A 133 -20.36 -6.67 9.59
CA PRO A 133 -20.25 -7.39 8.32
C PRO A 133 -21.61 -7.64 7.68
N GLY A 134 -21.75 -7.30 6.41
CA GLY A 134 -23.01 -7.35 5.66
C GLY A 134 -22.76 -7.62 4.18
N ALA A 135 -23.81 -8.07 3.48
CA ALA A 135 -23.71 -8.29 2.04
C ALA A 135 -23.59 -6.95 1.29
N PRO A 136 -22.65 -6.81 0.33
CA PRO A 136 -22.61 -5.66 -0.56
C PRO A 136 -23.95 -5.42 -1.27
N MET A 137 -24.34 -4.16 -1.38
CA MET A 137 -25.50 -3.72 -2.15
C MET A 137 -25.04 -3.05 -3.45
N PRO A 138 -25.77 -3.18 -4.57
CA PRO A 138 -25.48 -2.42 -5.77
C PRO A 138 -25.42 -0.91 -5.49
N TRP A 139 -24.46 -0.22 -6.10
CA TRP A 139 -24.32 1.22 -5.99
C TRP A 139 -25.08 1.91 -7.14
N ASP A 140 -26.34 2.23 -6.88
CA ASP A 140 -27.23 2.91 -7.81
C ASP A 140 -28.01 4.06 -7.13
N GLU A 141 -28.81 4.79 -7.91
CA GLU A 141 -29.58 5.94 -7.41
C GLU A 141 -30.60 5.54 -6.33
N ALA A 142 -31.09 4.30 -6.34
CA ALA A 142 -32.03 3.82 -5.34
C ALA A 142 -31.31 3.57 -4.00
N ALA A 143 -30.14 2.95 -4.02
CA ALA A 143 -29.30 2.76 -2.85
C ALA A 143 -28.87 4.10 -2.25
N ILE A 144 -28.37 5.03 -3.09
CA ILE A 144 -27.97 6.37 -2.64
C ILE A 144 -29.18 7.14 -2.08
N GLY A 145 -30.32 7.10 -2.78
CA GLY A 145 -31.56 7.71 -2.30
C GLY A 145 -31.99 7.20 -0.92
N ALA A 146 -31.86 5.89 -0.68
CA ALA A 146 -32.16 5.28 0.60
C ALA A 146 -31.16 5.67 1.71
N ILE A 147 -29.87 5.77 1.40
CA ILE A 147 -28.82 6.16 2.37
C ILE A 147 -29.04 7.61 2.83
N TYR A 148 -29.30 8.53 1.90
CA TYR A 148 -29.34 9.97 2.19
C TYR A 148 -30.76 10.54 2.35
N GLY A 149 -31.81 9.76 2.10
CA GLY A 149 -33.19 10.22 2.18
C GLY A 149 -33.57 11.20 1.07
N ILE A 150 -33.05 10.98 -0.14
CA ILE A 150 -33.26 11.83 -1.32
C ILE A 150 -33.92 11.04 -2.45
N ASP A 151 -34.54 11.74 -3.40
CA ASP A 151 -35.13 11.09 -4.57
C ASP A 151 -34.09 10.68 -5.61
N ALA A 152 -34.51 9.91 -6.61
CA ALA A 152 -33.61 9.39 -7.65
C ALA A 152 -32.94 10.50 -8.49
N ASN A 153 -33.61 11.65 -8.70
CA ASN A 153 -33.05 12.77 -9.45
C ASN A 153 -31.92 13.43 -8.65
N ALA A 154 -32.15 13.68 -7.36
CA ALA A 154 -31.15 14.19 -6.43
C ALA A 154 -29.99 13.21 -6.23
N ALA A 155 -30.26 11.90 -6.18
CA ALA A 155 -29.22 10.88 -6.11
C ALA A 155 -28.34 10.87 -7.36
N ALA A 156 -28.93 10.91 -8.56
CA ALA A 156 -28.17 11.01 -9.81
C ALA A 156 -27.32 12.30 -9.87
N ALA A 157 -27.90 13.43 -9.43
CA ALA A 157 -27.18 14.69 -9.34
C ALA A 157 -26.02 14.65 -8.35
N LEU A 158 -26.20 13.99 -7.21
CA LEU A 158 -25.15 13.80 -6.21
C LEU A 158 -23.98 12.99 -6.75
N ARG A 159 -24.26 11.92 -7.51
CA ARG A 159 -23.23 11.13 -8.19
C ARG A 159 -22.44 11.99 -9.17
N SER A 160 -23.11 12.75 -10.02
CA SER A 160 -22.43 13.64 -10.97
C SER A 160 -21.65 14.76 -10.28
N LEU A 161 -22.19 15.34 -9.21
CA LEU A 161 -21.46 16.33 -8.42
C LEU A 161 -20.17 15.74 -7.87
N LEU A 162 -20.24 14.60 -7.18
CA LEU A 162 -19.05 14.03 -6.53
C LEU A 162 -18.06 13.45 -7.52
N ARG A 163 -18.52 12.60 -8.45
CA ARG A 163 -17.66 11.94 -9.42
C ARG A 163 -17.09 12.92 -10.43
N ASP A 164 -17.97 13.63 -11.13
CA ASP A 164 -17.59 14.39 -12.32
C ASP A 164 -17.05 15.78 -11.94
N ALA A 165 -17.76 16.54 -11.09
CA ALA A 165 -17.37 17.91 -10.77
C ALA A 165 -16.33 18.02 -9.64
N ILE A 166 -16.37 17.13 -8.65
CA ILE A 166 -15.43 17.17 -7.53
C ILE A 166 -14.17 16.32 -7.83
N TYR A 167 -14.31 15.01 -8.05
CA TYR A 167 -13.14 14.13 -8.17
C TYR A 167 -12.42 14.25 -9.51
N ASP A 168 -13.16 14.32 -10.62
CA ASP A 168 -12.55 14.35 -11.95
C ASP A 168 -12.11 15.77 -12.40
N ASP A 169 -12.66 16.84 -11.80
CA ASP A 169 -12.39 18.24 -12.18
C ASP A 169 -11.75 19.07 -11.05
N PHE A 170 -12.46 19.32 -9.95
CA PHE A 170 -11.97 20.20 -8.88
C PHE A 170 -10.72 19.68 -8.16
N VAL A 171 -10.69 18.40 -7.77
CA VAL A 171 -9.60 17.83 -6.97
C VAL A 171 -8.25 17.90 -7.71
N PRO A 172 -8.12 17.49 -8.99
CA PRO A 172 -6.88 17.65 -9.74
C PRO A 172 -6.34 19.08 -9.73
N ASP A 173 -7.18 20.07 -10.01
CA ASP A 173 -6.79 21.49 -10.00
C ASP A 173 -6.41 21.98 -8.61
N PHE A 174 -7.13 21.54 -7.59
CA PHE A 174 -6.79 21.82 -6.20
C PHE A 174 -5.40 21.27 -5.84
N LEU A 175 -5.09 20.03 -6.22
CA LEU A 175 -3.79 19.40 -5.98
C LEU A 175 -2.66 20.11 -6.74
N LEU A 176 -2.89 20.56 -7.97
CA LEU A 176 -1.95 21.40 -8.72
C LEU A 176 -1.71 22.75 -8.01
N GLY A 177 -2.76 23.35 -7.45
CA GLY A 177 -2.67 24.55 -6.63
C GLY A 177 -1.83 24.37 -5.36
N LEU A 178 -1.78 23.14 -4.82
CA LEU A 178 -0.88 22.75 -3.72
C LEU A 178 0.54 22.42 -4.18
N GLY A 179 0.86 22.52 -5.47
CA GLY A 179 2.20 22.25 -6.00
C GLY A 179 2.46 20.79 -6.36
N SER A 180 1.41 20.01 -6.64
CA SER A 180 1.57 18.71 -7.32
C SER A 180 2.27 18.87 -8.67
N ASP A 181 3.11 17.91 -9.04
CA ASP A 181 3.67 17.79 -10.40
C ASP A 181 2.64 17.28 -11.43
N GLY A 182 1.41 16.98 -10.98
CA GLY A 182 0.36 16.38 -11.79
C GLY A 182 0.62 14.89 -12.04
N PRO A 183 0.10 14.33 -13.14
CA PRO A 183 0.15 12.88 -13.39
C PRO A 183 1.56 12.36 -13.75
N TYR A 184 2.51 13.24 -14.10
CA TYR A 184 3.86 12.86 -14.49
C TYR A 184 4.89 13.70 -13.75
N LYS A 185 5.83 13.04 -13.08
CA LYS A 185 6.93 13.67 -12.35
C LYS A 185 8.26 13.24 -12.95
N THR A 186 9.19 14.18 -13.10
CA THR A 186 10.59 13.90 -13.45
C THR A 186 11.44 14.11 -12.21
N GLN A 187 12.25 13.11 -11.85
CA GLN A 187 13.13 13.17 -10.70
C GLN A 187 14.40 12.35 -10.93
N THR A 188 15.42 12.59 -10.13
CA THR A 188 16.64 11.78 -10.15
C THR A 188 16.38 10.40 -9.55
N VAL A 189 17.20 9.42 -9.92
CA VAL A 189 17.13 8.06 -9.34
C VAL A 189 17.33 8.09 -7.82
N ASN A 190 18.21 8.97 -7.32
CA ASN A 190 18.42 9.12 -5.87
C ASN A 190 17.18 9.65 -5.15
N GLU A 191 16.53 10.69 -5.68
CA GLU A 191 15.27 11.19 -5.09
C GLU A 191 14.20 10.10 -5.10
N TRP A 192 14.14 9.30 -6.17
CA TRP A 192 13.14 8.25 -6.28
C TRP A 192 13.37 7.06 -5.34
N LEU A 193 14.60 6.56 -5.25
CA LEU A 193 14.93 5.42 -4.39
C LEU A 193 15.03 5.82 -2.91
N PHE A 194 15.78 6.90 -2.65
CA PHE A 194 16.26 7.28 -1.32
C PHE A 194 15.45 8.41 -0.69
N GLY A 195 14.60 9.05 -1.50
CA GLY A 195 13.45 9.78 -1.02
C GLY A 195 13.30 11.18 -1.59
N TRP A 196 12.04 11.59 -1.71
CA TRP A 196 11.65 12.90 -2.18
C TRP A 196 10.52 13.45 -1.32
N ARG A 197 10.37 14.77 -1.35
CA ARG A 197 9.26 15.46 -0.69
C ARG A 197 8.16 15.75 -1.69
N ASP A 198 6.94 15.35 -1.35
CA ASP A 198 5.71 15.62 -2.08
C ASP A 198 4.87 16.68 -1.34
N PRO A 199 4.62 17.86 -1.94
CA PRO A 199 3.86 18.93 -1.31
C PRO A 199 2.42 18.55 -0.94
N VAL A 200 1.77 17.71 -1.75
CA VAL A 200 0.42 17.22 -1.47
C VAL A 200 0.41 16.34 -0.23
N SER A 201 1.36 15.41 -0.14
CA SER A 201 1.54 14.55 1.04
C SER A 201 1.87 15.37 2.29
N ALA A 202 2.63 16.46 2.17
CA ALA A 202 2.90 17.37 3.28
C ALA A 202 1.62 18.10 3.76
N PHE A 203 0.78 18.55 2.82
CA PHE A 203 -0.53 19.13 3.15
C PHE A 203 -1.44 18.13 3.86
N VAL A 204 -1.53 16.90 3.35
CA VAL A 204 -2.34 15.83 3.97
C VAL A 204 -1.83 15.48 5.37
N ALA A 205 -0.52 15.50 5.58
CA ALA A 205 0.10 15.24 6.89
C ALA A 205 -0.09 16.40 7.89
N GLY A 206 -0.31 17.64 7.42
CA GLY A 206 -0.68 18.76 8.28
C GLY A 206 -0.38 20.13 7.70
N ASP A 207 0.89 20.43 7.43
CA ASP A 207 1.35 21.74 6.95
C ASP A 207 2.31 21.58 5.77
N ILE A 208 1.89 22.09 4.62
CA ILE A 208 2.68 22.10 3.38
C ILE A 208 3.99 22.88 3.52
N THR A 209 4.10 23.81 4.46
CA THR A 209 5.30 24.61 4.72
C THR A 209 6.27 23.93 5.69
N ASP A 210 5.85 22.89 6.41
CA ASP A 210 6.73 22.12 7.30
C ASP A 210 7.67 21.21 6.47
N PRO A 211 8.99 21.47 6.48
CA PRO A 211 9.93 20.72 5.66
C PRO A 211 10.14 19.27 6.15
N THR A 212 9.61 18.90 7.31
CA THR A 212 9.70 17.53 7.86
C THR A 212 8.56 16.62 7.39
N LEU A 213 7.51 17.19 6.79
CA LEU A 213 6.33 16.45 6.31
C LEU A 213 6.39 16.16 4.81
N GLY A 214 5.64 15.14 4.39
CA GLY A 214 5.43 14.78 2.99
C GLY A 214 6.59 14.04 2.32
N TRP A 215 7.46 13.40 3.10
CA TRP A 215 8.56 12.60 2.55
C TRP A 215 8.13 11.15 2.28
N THR A 216 8.64 10.60 1.19
CA THR A 216 8.45 9.19 0.80
C THR A 216 9.74 8.63 0.18
N LYS A 217 9.92 7.31 0.20
CA LYS A 217 11.11 6.58 -0.27
C LYS A 217 10.76 5.13 -0.60
N LEU A 218 11.66 4.45 -1.31
CA LEU A 218 11.55 3.01 -1.61
C LEU A 218 12.53 2.15 -0.79
N GLU A 219 13.58 2.74 -0.21
CA GLU A 219 14.59 2.02 0.58
C GLU A 219 14.38 2.07 2.11
N THR A 220 15.16 1.29 2.84
CA THR A 220 15.14 1.20 4.31
C THR A 220 16.10 2.17 5.03
N ASN A 221 16.82 3.03 4.30
CA ASN A 221 17.75 4.01 4.87
C ASN A 221 17.10 4.88 5.94
N GLN A 222 17.82 5.17 7.02
CA GLN A 222 17.29 5.87 8.19
C GLN A 222 17.02 7.36 7.96
N THR A 223 17.44 7.93 6.84
CA THR A 223 17.21 9.34 6.46
C THR A 223 16.81 9.49 5.00
N TYR A 224 16.04 10.52 4.67
CA TYR A 224 15.67 10.82 3.28
C TYR A 224 16.79 11.54 2.52
N TYR A 225 16.99 11.19 1.26
CA TYR A 225 17.96 11.87 0.39
C TYR A 225 17.62 13.35 0.19
N GLY A 226 18.62 14.22 0.28
CA GLY A 226 18.46 15.67 0.11
C GLY A 226 17.68 16.38 1.23
N SER A 227 17.16 15.65 2.24
CA SER A 227 16.32 16.21 3.30
C SER A 227 17.05 17.00 4.38
N GLY A 228 18.38 16.97 4.40
CA GLY A 228 19.16 17.56 5.49
C GLY A 228 19.09 16.79 6.80
N GLY A 229 18.72 15.49 6.77
CA GLY A 229 18.74 14.60 7.92
C GLY A 229 17.36 14.34 8.55
N VAL A 230 16.27 14.55 7.81
CA VAL A 230 14.94 14.12 8.27
C VAL A 230 14.93 12.60 8.39
N SER A 231 14.59 12.12 9.58
CA SER A 231 14.55 10.69 9.89
C SER A 231 13.37 10.01 9.20
N THR A 232 13.59 8.76 8.83
CA THR A 232 12.56 7.89 8.25
C THR A 232 11.89 6.99 9.30
N GLY A 233 12.18 7.22 10.58
CA GLY A 233 11.76 6.36 11.68
C GLY A 233 12.86 5.40 12.15
N PRO A 234 12.53 4.52 13.11
CA PRO A 234 13.44 3.47 13.58
C PRO A 234 13.70 2.44 12.47
N ALA A 235 14.83 1.74 12.59
CA ALA A 235 15.09 0.58 11.74
C ALA A 235 14.13 -0.56 12.09
N THR A 236 13.67 -1.29 11.08
CA THR A 236 12.90 -2.52 11.25
C THR A 236 13.72 -3.55 12.02
N THR A 237 13.07 -4.23 12.95
CA THR A 237 13.66 -5.27 13.80
C THR A 237 13.03 -6.62 13.48
N TYR A 238 13.87 -7.64 13.30
CA TYR A 238 13.43 -9.00 13.02
C TYR A 238 13.79 -9.93 14.17
N THR A 239 12.86 -10.77 14.60
CA THR A 239 13.11 -11.86 15.52
C THR A 239 13.17 -13.16 14.72
N ILE A 240 14.35 -13.79 14.69
CA ILE A 240 14.59 -15.01 13.91
C ILE A 240 14.79 -16.20 14.87
N CYS A 241 14.21 -17.34 14.53
CA CYS A 241 14.41 -18.57 15.28
C CYS A 241 15.82 -19.11 15.07
N THR A 242 16.54 -19.38 16.15
CA THR A 242 17.93 -19.89 16.09
C THR A 242 17.99 -21.40 15.81
N GLY A 243 16.86 -22.10 15.84
CA GLY A 243 16.77 -23.56 15.80
C GLY A 243 17.09 -24.26 17.13
N HIS A 244 17.29 -23.50 18.23
CA HIS A 244 17.44 -24.11 19.56
C HIS A 244 16.10 -24.51 20.17
N ASN A 245 15.03 -23.77 19.86
CA ASN A 245 13.67 -24.12 20.25
C ASN A 245 13.10 -25.11 19.23
N SER A 246 12.39 -26.14 19.69
CA SER A 246 11.71 -27.11 18.82
C SER A 246 10.40 -26.61 18.24
N ASP A 247 9.89 -25.48 18.75
CA ASP A 247 8.59 -24.92 18.34
C ASP A 247 8.67 -24.03 17.09
N CYS A 248 9.88 -23.83 16.54
CA CYS A 248 10.11 -23.05 15.32
C CYS A 248 11.28 -23.61 14.53
N ASP A 249 11.30 -23.32 13.24
CA ASP A 249 12.34 -23.79 12.35
C ASP A 249 13.56 -22.88 12.35
N LYS A 250 14.74 -23.48 12.17
CA LYS A 250 15.98 -22.72 12.16
C LYS A 250 15.94 -21.70 11.03
N GLY A 251 16.17 -20.43 11.36
CA GLY A 251 16.17 -19.34 10.40
C GLY A 251 14.78 -18.78 10.11
N GLU A 252 13.70 -19.33 10.67
CA GLU A 252 12.34 -18.81 10.49
C GLU A 252 12.19 -17.40 11.07
N THR A 253 11.51 -16.50 10.34
CA THR A 253 11.16 -15.17 10.85
C THR A 253 9.91 -15.23 11.72
N LEU A 254 10.07 -14.99 13.02
CA LEU A 254 8.97 -15.04 13.99
C LEU A 254 8.23 -13.71 14.10
N LEU A 255 8.96 -12.59 14.06
CA LEU A 255 8.38 -11.26 14.26
C LEU A 255 9.11 -10.21 13.40
N GLU A 256 8.35 -9.30 12.82
CA GLU A 256 8.78 -8.01 12.27
C GLU A 256 8.22 -6.91 13.18
N ASP A 257 9.09 -6.08 13.76
CA ASP A 257 8.71 -4.98 14.65
C ASP A 257 7.78 -5.37 15.81
N GLY A 258 7.96 -6.61 16.29
CA GLY A 258 7.21 -7.19 17.41
C GLY A 258 5.87 -7.82 17.03
N SER A 259 5.55 -7.91 15.74
CA SER A 259 4.33 -8.55 15.20
C SER A 259 4.70 -9.75 14.32
N ASN A 260 3.91 -10.83 14.36
CA ASN A 260 4.02 -11.92 13.38
C ASN A 260 3.11 -11.68 12.16
N GLU A 261 2.31 -10.62 12.14
CA GLU A 261 1.48 -10.23 11.00
C GLU A 261 2.23 -9.26 10.09
N LEU A 262 2.08 -9.41 8.77
CA LEU A 262 2.65 -8.51 7.77
C LEU A 262 2.09 -7.08 7.99
N PRO A 263 2.92 -6.01 7.99
CA PRO A 263 2.53 -4.70 8.51
C PRO A 263 1.34 -3.98 7.83
N TRP A 264 0.87 -4.50 6.70
CA TRP A 264 -0.24 -3.96 5.92
C TRP A 264 -1.30 -5.02 5.57
N HIS A 265 -1.10 -6.26 6.02
CA HIS A 265 -2.05 -7.38 6.03
C HIS A 265 -2.16 -7.88 7.48
N ASN A 266 -2.69 -7.02 8.34
CA ASN A 266 -2.77 -7.26 9.78
C ASN A 266 -4.20 -7.09 10.29
N THR A 267 -4.45 -7.48 11.53
CA THR A 267 -5.78 -7.47 12.15
C THR A 267 -6.40 -6.07 12.14
N GLU A 268 -5.60 -5.01 12.35
CA GLU A 268 -6.09 -3.63 12.32
C GLU A 268 -6.56 -3.22 10.92
N MET A 269 -5.78 -3.54 9.88
CA MET A 269 -6.13 -3.27 8.48
C MET A 269 -7.38 -4.04 8.07
N MET A 270 -7.49 -5.30 8.49
CA MET A 270 -8.69 -6.13 8.24
C MET A 270 -9.94 -5.49 8.83
N MET A 271 -9.87 -5.01 10.07
CA MET A 271 -11.00 -4.34 10.72
C MET A 271 -11.34 -3.00 10.04
N ALA A 272 -10.32 -2.20 9.70
CA ALA A 272 -10.50 -0.89 9.08
C ALA A 272 -11.07 -0.94 7.66
N THR A 273 -10.90 -2.06 6.98
CA THR A 273 -11.33 -2.29 5.58
C THR A 273 -12.51 -3.25 5.48
N PHE A 274 -13.15 -3.58 6.60
CA PHE A 274 -14.28 -4.50 6.67
C PHE A 274 -13.98 -5.91 6.10
N GLY A 275 -12.74 -6.36 6.26
CA GLY A 275 -12.28 -7.67 5.78
C GLY A 275 -11.92 -7.71 4.29
N LEU A 276 -11.93 -6.58 3.59
CA LEU A 276 -11.47 -6.51 2.19
C LEU A 276 -9.98 -6.82 2.07
N ILE A 277 -9.20 -6.50 3.10
CA ILE A 277 -7.78 -6.85 3.20
C ILE A 277 -7.62 -7.82 4.38
N GLY A 278 -7.21 -9.05 4.09
CA GLY A 278 -7.04 -10.09 5.10
C GLY A 278 -5.74 -9.97 5.89
N VAL A 279 -5.59 -10.84 6.89
CA VAL A 279 -4.35 -11.00 7.66
C VAL A 279 -3.42 -11.99 6.95
N GLU A 280 -2.13 -11.67 6.92
CA GLU A 280 -1.06 -12.57 6.47
C GLU A 280 0.01 -12.63 7.56
N THR A 281 0.54 -13.83 7.84
CA THR A 281 1.55 -14.03 8.88
C THR A 281 2.92 -14.35 8.30
N LEU A 282 3.96 -14.07 9.08
CA LEU A 282 5.37 -14.37 8.80
C LEU A 282 5.73 -15.81 9.15
N ASP A 283 4.78 -16.60 9.67
CA ASP A 283 5.02 -17.98 10.06
C ASP A 283 5.59 -18.78 8.89
N GLU A 284 6.56 -19.65 9.17
CA GLU A 284 7.26 -20.50 8.18
C GLU A 284 8.11 -19.72 7.16
N THR A 285 8.23 -18.39 7.27
CA THR A 285 9.05 -17.61 6.34
C THR A 285 10.54 -17.79 6.59
N THR A 286 11.27 -18.18 5.55
CA THR A 286 12.71 -18.41 5.60
C THR A 286 13.48 -17.10 5.80
N GLY A 287 14.39 -17.09 6.78
CA GLY A 287 15.45 -16.10 6.96
C GLY A 287 16.82 -16.58 6.46
N GLY A 288 16.85 -17.60 5.60
CA GLY A 288 18.08 -18.12 4.97
C GLY A 288 18.26 -19.64 5.01
N PHE A 289 17.32 -20.38 5.62
CA PHE A 289 17.33 -21.84 5.66
C PHE A 289 15.96 -22.38 5.21
N LEU A 290 15.97 -23.42 4.40
CA LEU A 290 14.78 -24.18 4.00
C LEU A 290 14.76 -25.51 4.75
N THR A 291 13.59 -25.87 5.27
CA THR A 291 13.37 -27.17 5.93
C THR A 291 13.04 -28.26 4.92
N GLY A 292 12.56 -27.87 3.74
CA GLY A 292 12.11 -28.75 2.66
C GLY A 292 10.61 -29.08 2.70
N ASP A 293 9.86 -28.61 3.69
CA ASP A 293 8.41 -28.82 3.78
C ASP A 293 7.72 -27.60 4.42
N GLY A 294 6.70 -27.05 3.76
CA GLY A 294 5.91 -25.91 4.28
C GLY A 294 6.63 -24.55 4.32
N ASP A 295 7.86 -24.45 3.80
CA ASP A 295 8.62 -23.20 3.81
C ASP A 295 7.93 -22.09 3.00
N LYS A 296 7.99 -20.85 3.51
CA LYS A 296 7.57 -19.63 2.84
C LYS A 296 8.72 -18.65 2.68
N VAL A 297 8.52 -17.61 1.89
CA VAL A 297 9.46 -16.49 1.79
C VAL A 297 8.71 -15.15 1.82
N ASP A 298 9.27 -14.19 2.56
CA ASP A 298 8.84 -12.80 2.48
C ASP A 298 9.51 -12.10 1.29
N ALA A 299 8.72 -11.75 0.28
CA ALA A 299 9.15 -11.03 -0.91
C ALA A 299 9.35 -9.52 -0.63
N GLY A 300 10.23 -9.19 0.32
CA GLY A 300 10.60 -7.81 0.66
C GLY A 300 9.47 -7.01 1.33
N GLY A 301 8.60 -7.68 2.07
CA GLY A 301 7.43 -7.13 2.74
C GLY A 301 6.24 -6.85 1.82
N TYR A 302 6.30 -7.27 0.55
CA TYR A 302 5.22 -7.08 -0.44
C TYR A 302 4.32 -8.30 -0.60
N ALA A 303 4.77 -9.48 -0.19
CA ALA A 303 3.96 -10.70 -0.23
C ALA A 303 4.67 -11.79 0.58
N ILE A 304 3.86 -12.63 1.22
CA ILE A 304 4.32 -13.92 1.72
C ILE A 304 3.90 -14.96 0.70
N THR A 305 4.83 -15.79 0.24
CA THR A 305 4.58 -16.80 -0.79
C THR A 305 5.25 -18.13 -0.44
N ASP A 306 4.61 -19.23 -0.85
CA ASP A 306 5.08 -20.58 -0.58
C ASP A 306 6.32 -20.90 -1.43
N VAL A 307 7.27 -21.62 -0.84
CA VAL A 307 8.46 -22.13 -1.51
C VAL A 307 8.21 -23.54 -2.02
N VAL A 308 8.53 -23.77 -3.30
CA VAL A 308 8.38 -25.07 -3.94
C VAL A 308 9.74 -25.55 -4.42
N CYS A 309 10.24 -26.65 -3.84
CA CYS A 309 11.46 -27.30 -4.27
C CYS A 309 11.16 -28.38 -5.32
N SER A 310 11.67 -28.22 -6.53
CA SER A 310 11.37 -29.10 -7.67
C SER A 310 12.61 -29.42 -8.49
N GLY A 311 13.66 -29.91 -7.85
CA GLY A 311 14.88 -30.28 -8.54
C GLY A 311 16.07 -30.33 -7.60
N THR A 312 17.18 -30.81 -8.14
CA THR A 312 18.46 -30.81 -7.45
C THR A 312 19.54 -30.44 -8.44
N SER A 313 20.49 -29.61 -8.04
CA SER A 313 21.62 -29.22 -8.86
C SER A 313 22.92 -29.19 -8.04
N LYS A 314 23.92 -28.46 -8.54
CA LYS A 314 25.17 -28.21 -7.83
C LYS A 314 25.57 -26.76 -7.97
N VAL A 315 25.89 -26.12 -6.85
CA VAL A 315 26.53 -24.81 -6.80
C VAL A 315 27.94 -25.02 -6.28
N LYS A 316 28.96 -24.75 -7.11
CA LYS A 316 30.38 -24.94 -6.75
C LYS A 316 30.67 -26.31 -6.13
N ASN A 317 30.21 -27.37 -6.79
CA ASN A 317 30.28 -28.79 -6.38
C ASN A 317 29.42 -29.18 -5.16
N ILE A 318 28.81 -28.23 -4.45
CA ILE A 318 27.91 -28.50 -3.33
C ILE A 318 26.54 -28.93 -3.87
N PRO A 319 26.02 -30.10 -3.49
CA PRO A 319 24.66 -30.51 -3.86
C PRO A 319 23.62 -29.56 -3.25
N VAL A 320 22.65 -29.15 -4.07
CA VAL A 320 21.56 -28.25 -3.64
C VAL A 320 20.21 -28.74 -4.12
N ASP A 321 19.16 -28.37 -3.40
CA ASP A 321 17.78 -28.42 -3.84
C ASP A 321 17.42 -27.10 -4.54
N ASP A 322 16.83 -27.20 -5.73
CA ASP A 322 16.40 -26.04 -6.51
C ASP A 322 14.95 -25.69 -6.15
N CYS A 323 14.77 -24.54 -5.53
CA CYS A 323 13.49 -24.08 -5.02
C CYS A 323 13.08 -22.76 -5.65
N THR A 324 11.77 -22.56 -5.83
CA THR A 324 11.22 -21.34 -6.39
C THR A 324 10.07 -20.82 -5.55
N ALA A 325 9.82 -19.52 -5.64
CA ALA A 325 8.62 -18.88 -5.11
C ALA A 325 8.20 -17.76 -6.05
N SER A 326 6.90 -17.56 -6.23
CA SER A 326 6.37 -16.60 -7.19
C SER A 326 5.14 -15.90 -6.66
N VAL A 327 4.90 -14.68 -7.13
CA VAL A 327 3.68 -13.92 -6.84
C VAL A 327 3.08 -13.46 -8.16
N ASP A 328 1.84 -13.87 -8.43
CA ASP A 328 1.09 -13.44 -9.61
C ASP A 328 0.67 -11.96 -9.43
N PRO A 329 1.22 -11.04 -10.25
CA PRO A 329 0.92 -9.63 -10.14
C PRO A 329 -0.55 -9.31 -10.39
N THR A 330 -1.31 -10.14 -11.10
CA THR A 330 -2.75 -9.89 -11.33
C THR A 330 -3.60 -10.04 -10.07
N THR A 331 -3.03 -10.64 -9.02
CA THR A 331 -3.74 -10.96 -7.77
C THR A 331 -3.22 -10.19 -6.57
N ARG A 332 -2.13 -9.41 -6.71
CA ARG A 332 -1.46 -8.76 -5.58
C ARG A 332 -1.43 -7.23 -5.70
N PRO A 333 -2.56 -6.54 -5.46
CA PRO A 333 -2.55 -5.10 -5.32
C PRO A 333 -1.84 -4.68 -4.02
N ILE A 334 -0.99 -3.67 -4.10
CA ILE A 334 -0.22 -3.16 -2.94
C ILE A 334 -0.71 -1.78 -2.48
N THR A 335 -1.93 -1.39 -2.86
CA THR A 335 -2.56 -0.11 -2.49
C THR A 335 -2.49 0.16 -0.99
N ALA A 336 -2.84 -0.82 -0.16
CA ALA A 336 -2.79 -0.71 1.29
C ALA A 336 -1.38 -0.57 1.86
N LYS A 337 -0.38 -1.18 1.21
CA LYS A 337 1.03 -0.97 1.59
C LYS A 337 1.48 0.48 1.34
N LEU A 338 1.00 1.08 0.26
CA LEU A 338 1.39 2.43 -0.16
C LEU A 338 0.64 3.53 0.61
N ILE A 339 -0.64 3.34 0.90
CA ILE A 339 -1.48 4.32 1.61
C ILE A 339 -1.35 4.17 3.12
N LYS A 340 -1.51 2.94 3.63
CA LYS A 340 -1.43 2.55 5.04
C LYS A 340 -2.18 3.50 5.99
N SER A 341 -3.38 3.92 5.59
CA SER A 341 -4.20 4.89 6.35
C SER A 341 -5.05 4.26 7.45
N PHE A 342 -5.15 2.92 7.44
CA PHE A 342 -6.08 2.13 8.25
C PHE A 342 -7.52 2.64 8.09
N SER A 343 -7.97 2.69 6.84
CA SER A 343 -9.33 3.03 6.46
C SER A 343 -9.77 2.30 5.20
N LEU A 344 -11.04 2.44 4.82
CA LEU A 344 -11.57 1.87 3.57
C LEU A 344 -10.77 2.27 2.32
N VAL A 345 -10.08 3.43 2.36
CA VAL A 345 -9.25 3.92 1.25
C VAL A 345 -8.11 2.94 0.91
N ASP A 346 -7.60 2.19 1.89
CA ASP A 346 -6.53 1.20 1.68
C ASP A 346 -6.98 0.05 0.77
N ALA A 347 -8.28 -0.23 0.70
CA ALA A 347 -8.88 -1.24 -0.18
C ALA A 347 -9.33 -0.67 -1.55
N MET A 348 -9.11 0.61 -1.83
CA MET A 348 -9.52 1.25 -3.09
C MET A 348 -8.48 1.09 -4.20
N THR A 349 -8.15 -0.16 -4.54
CA THR A 349 -7.22 -0.48 -5.64
C THR A 349 -7.53 0.25 -6.96
N PRO A 350 -8.80 0.46 -7.38
CA PRO A 350 -9.09 1.24 -8.58
C PRO A 350 -8.50 2.67 -8.57
N ALA A 351 -8.40 3.31 -7.40
CA ALA A 351 -7.87 4.66 -7.24
C ALA A 351 -6.32 4.70 -7.28
N LEU A 352 -5.65 3.71 -6.68
CA LEU A 352 -4.20 3.57 -6.70
C LEU A 352 -3.83 2.14 -7.13
N PRO A 353 -3.82 1.85 -8.44
CA PRO A 353 -3.81 0.48 -8.94
C PRO A 353 -2.39 -0.05 -9.15
N VAL A 354 -1.61 -0.07 -8.07
CA VAL A 354 -0.24 -0.58 -8.10
C VAL A 354 -0.27 -2.06 -7.70
N TYR A 355 0.35 -2.89 -8.52
CA TYR A 355 0.44 -4.34 -8.32
C TYR A 355 1.89 -4.80 -8.22
N PHE A 356 2.11 -5.89 -7.50
CA PHE A 356 3.43 -6.46 -7.26
C PHE A 356 3.49 -7.90 -7.77
N GLY A 357 4.49 -8.21 -8.60
CA GLY A 357 4.84 -9.57 -8.97
C GLY A 357 6.29 -9.85 -8.65
N THR A 358 6.62 -11.09 -8.36
CA THR A 358 8.01 -11.50 -8.17
C THR A 358 8.22 -12.94 -8.61
N GLU A 359 9.42 -13.23 -9.07
CA GLU A 359 9.96 -14.56 -9.30
C GLU A 359 11.23 -14.69 -8.47
N ILE A 360 11.29 -15.69 -7.60
CA ILE A 360 12.40 -15.94 -6.67
C ILE A 360 12.91 -17.36 -6.93
N ASN A 361 14.21 -17.48 -7.15
CA ASN A 361 14.94 -18.73 -7.25
C ASN A 361 15.90 -18.85 -6.06
N MET A 362 15.94 -20.03 -5.45
CA MET A 362 16.79 -20.33 -4.31
C MET A 362 17.43 -21.69 -4.50
N GLN A 363 18.72 -21.80 -4.18
CA GLN A 363 19.45 -23.05 -4.14
C GLN A 363 19.88 -23.33 -2.70
N ALA A 364 19.22 -24.28 -2.05
CA ALA A 364 19.48 -24.67 -0.67
C ALA A 364 20.35 -25.91 -0.59
N GLU A 365 21.40 -25.90 0.23
CA GLU A 365 22.28 -27.06 0.45
C GLU A 365 21.49 -28.20 1.10
N GLN A 366 21.56 -29.40 0.51
CA GLN A 366 20.62 -30.51 0.78
C GLN A 366 20.59 -31.03 2.22
N LEU A 367 21.64 -30.79 3.01
CA LEU A 367 21.78 -31.35 4.35
C LEU A 367 21.45 -30.35 5.44
N SER A 368 21.93 -29.12 5.28
CA SER A 368 21.75 -28.04 6.23
C SER A 368 20.53 -27.17 5.95
N GLY A 369 20.00 -27.23 4.72
CA GLY A 369 18.94 -26.36 4.24
C GLY A 369 19.39 -24.93 3.96
N LEU A 370 20.68 -24.61 4.14
CA LEU A 370 21.19 -23.24 3.97
C LEU A 370 21.07 -22.80 2.50
N ILE A 371 20.44 -21.65 2.26
CA ILE A 371 20.39 -21.04 0.93
C ILE A 371 21.77 -20.48 0.60
N ILE A 372 22.44 -21.06 -0.41
CA ILE A 372 23.81 -20.69 -0.80
C ILE A 372 23.88 -19.97 -2.14
N ALA A 373 22.80 -19.98 -2.91
CA ALA A 373 22.64 -19.13 -4.08
C ALA A 373 21.16 -18.79 -4.28
N GLY A 374 20.90 -17.73 -5.02
CA GLY A 374 19.56 -17.35 -5.41
C GLY A 374 19.52 -16.05 -6.19
N ASP A 375 18.40 -15.83 -6.84
CA ASP A 375 18.09 -14.59 -7.53
C ASP A 375 16.60 -14.28 -7.40
N SER A 376 16.27 -12.99 -7.51
CA SER A 376 14.89 -12.54 -7.51
C SER A 376 14.70 -11.43 -8.52
N THR A 377 13.55 -11.45 -9.19
CA THR A 377 13.08 -10.37 -10.06
C THR A 377 11.72 -9.90 -9.57
N SER A 378 11.72 -8.80 -8.83
CA SER A 378 10.49 -8.16 -8.32
C SER A 378 10.09 -7.03 -9.24
N THR A 379 8.85 -7.05 -9.73
CA THR A 379 8.33 -6.07 -10.70
C THR A 379 7.06 -5.40 -10.14
N PHE A 380 7.02 -4.08 -10.26
CA PHE A 380 5.87 -3.26 -9.91
C PHE A 380 5.14 -2.87 -11.18
N TYR A 381 3.82 -3.03 -11.16
CA TYR A 381 2.94 -2.80 -12.29
C TYR A 381 1.92 -1.72 -11.97
N LEU A 382 1.53 -0.96 -12.99
CA LEU A 382 0.34 -0.12 -12.97
C LEU A 382 -0.73 -0.75 -13.85
N ASP A 383 -1.95 -0.83 -13.34
CA ASP A 383 -3.12 -1.12 -14.17
C ASP A 383 -3.50 0.10 -15.01
N MET A 384 -3.46 -0.06 -16.32
CA MET A 384 -3.65 1.02 -17.28
C MET A 384 -5.12 1.22 -17.70
N ARG A 385 -6.05 0.38 -17.24
CA ARG A 385 -7.50 0.54 -17.51
C ARG A 385 -8.03 1.86 -16.93
N GLY A 386 -9.22 2.30 -17.33
CA GLY A 386 -9.86 3.46 -16.69
C GLY A 386 -10.21 3.18 -15.23
N PRO A 387 -10.21 4.16 -14.31
CA PRO A 387 -10.44 3.92 -12.88
C PRO A 387 -11.73 3.15 -12.59
N TYR A 388 -12.80 3.40 -13.35
CA TYR A 388 -14.09 2.70 -13.20
C TYR A 388 -14.13 1.28 -13.82
N ASP A 389 -13.10 0.89 -14.58
CA ASP A 389 -12.96 -0.46 -15.17
C ASP A 389 -12.10 -1.39 -14.29
N ARG A 390 -11.51 -0.87 -13.21
CA ARG A 390 -10.56 -1.58 -12.34
C ARG A 390 -11.21 -2.27 -11.15
N ALA A 391 -12.55 -2.31 -11.07
CA ALA A 391 -13.29 -2.97 -9.99
C ALA A 391 -13.00 -4.49 -9.91
N THR A 392 -12.57 -5.08 -11.02
CA THR A 392 -12.21 -6.50 -11.14
C THR A 392 -10.71 -6.67 -11.30
N ALA A 393 -10.21 -7.87 -10.96
CA ALA A 393 -8.81 -8.22 -11.19
C ALA A 393 -8.37 -7.93 -12.64
N PRO A 394 -7.15 -7.38 -12.84
CA PRO A 394 -6.60 -7.16 -14.17
C PRO A 394 -6.16 -8.47 -14.82
N THR A 395 -5.95 -8.42 -16.12
CA THR A 395 -5.13 -9.39 -16.85
C THR A 395 -3.72 -8.83 -17.05
N MET A 396 -2.76 -9.66 -17.45
CA MET A 396 -1.40 -9.19 -17.75
C MET A 396 -1.34 -8.15 -18.87
N ASP A 397 -2.30 -8.14 -19.80
CA ASP A 397 -2.38 -7.13 -20.87
C ASP A 397 -2.80 -5.74 -20.35
N ASP A 398 -3.45 -5.69 -19.18
CA ASP A 398 -3.84 -4.46 -18.51
C ASP A 398 -2.69 -3.85 -17.69
N LEU A 399 -1.67 -4.65 -17.37
CA LEU A 399 -0.58 -4.30 -16.46
C LEU A 399 0.67 -3.80 -17.21
N GLN A 400 1.07 -2.56 -16.92
CA GLN A 400 2.30 -1.97 -17.42
C GLN A 400 3.41 -2.03 -16.35
N PRO A 401 4.55 -2.70 -16.60
CA PRO A 401 5.67 -2.67 -15.67
C PRO A 401 6.26 -1.25 -15.61
N VAL A 402 6.46 -0.73 -14.40
CA VAL A 402 7.00 0.61 -14.15
C VAL A 402 8.34 0.60 -13.43
N PHE A 403 8.60 -0.43 -12.63
CA PHE A 403 9.85 -0.58 -11.89
C PHE A 403 10.16 -2.06 -11.71
N GLN A 404 11.45 -2.39 -11.75
CA GLN A 404 11.94 -3.73 -11.50
C GLN A 404 13.19 -3.68 -10.62
N ILE A 405 13.24 -4.58 -9.63
CA ILE A 405 14.39 -4.84 -8.78
C ILE A 405 14.87 -6.24 -9.12
N VAL A 406 16.14 -6.35 -9.55
CA VAL A 406 16.81 -7.63 -9.75
C VAL A 406 17.89 -7.77 -8.69
N GLN A 407 17.86 -8.86 -7.95
CA GLN A 407 18.86 -9.21 -6.94
C GLN A 407 19.38 -10.60 -7.23
N SER A 408 20.66 -10.82 -6.97
CA SER A 408 21.28 -12.13 -7.08
C SER A 408 22.39 -12.25 -6.05
N SER A 409 22.51 -13.41 -5.44
CA SER A 409 23.58 -13.75 -4.52
C SER A 409 24.04 -15.18 -4.76
N GLU A 410 25.33 -15.42 -4.61
CA GLU A 410 25.92 -16.75 -4.67
C GLU A 410 27.08 -16.78 -3.67
N ILE A 411 27.19 -17.88 -2.92
CA ILE A 411 28.29 -18.15 -1.99
C ILE A 411 29.64 -17.86 -2.66
N GLU A 412 30.58 -17.24 -1.96
CA GLU A 412 31.91 -16.93 -2.52
C GLU A 412 32.76 -18.20 -2.71
N GLY A 413 33.84 -18.10 -3.50
CA GLY A 413 34.67 -19.27 -3.84
C GLY A 413 35.29 -19.95 -2.61
N ASP A 414 35.96 -19.16 -1.77
CA ASP A 414 36.66 -19.66 -0.59
C ASP A 414 35.67 -20.25 0.44
N ASP A 415 34.50 -19.61 0.62
CA ASP A 415 33.44 -20.12 1.51
C ASP A 415 32.83 -21.43 0.98
N ALA A 416 32.66 -21.55 -0.34
CA ALA A 416 32.18 -22.77 -0.96
C ALA A 416 33.17 -23.93 -0.82
N GLU A 417 34.47 -23.69 -1.01
CA GLU A 417 35.50 -24.73 -0.80
C GLU A 417 35.54 -25.18 0.67
N ALA A 418 35.43 -24.24 1.61
CA ALA A 418 35.36 -24.55 3.04
C ALA A 418 34.10 -25.38 3.37
N MET A 419 32.95 -25.06 2.78
CA MET A 419 31.71 -25.79 2.95
C MET A 419 31.75 -27.18 2.30
N GLU A 420 32.26 -27.29 1.08
CA GLU A 420 32.46 -28.57 0.38
C GLU A 420 33.38 -29.50 1.19
N SER A 421 34.47 -28.96 1.74
CA SER A 421 35.35 -29.72 2.64
C SER A 421 34.62 -30.17 3.90
N SER A 422 33.92 -29.25 4.57
CA SER A 422 33.34 -29.49 5.90
C SER A 422 32.09 -30.38 5.86
N ILE A 423 31.32 -30.32 4.79
CA ILE A 423 30.03 -31.00 4.65
C ILE A 423 30.15 -32.13 3.63
N VAL A 424 30.38 -31.79 2.36
CA VAL A 424 30.27 -32.74 1.23
C VAL A 424 31.35 -33.83 1.32
N THR A 425 32.61 -33.44 1.55
CA THR A 425 33.72 -34.39 1.60
C THR A 425 33.56 -35.36 2.75
N ASN A 426 33.14 -34.86 3.92
CA ASN A 426 32.95 -35.64 5.13
C ASN A 426 31.82 -36.69 5.04
N GLN A 427 30.96 -36.62 4.02
CA GLN A 427 29.96 -37.66 3.75
C GLN A 427 30.46 -38.82 2.88
N ASN A 428 31.65 -38.72 2.29
CA ASN A 428 32.16 -39.75 1.41
C ASN A 428 32.58 -41.00 2.20
N GLY A 429 31.82 -42.10 2.12
CA GLY A 429 32.03 -43.28 2.97
C GLY A 429 33.44 -43.91 2.96
N LEU A 430 34.22 -43.78 1.87
CA LEU A 430 35.59 -44.31 1.79
C LEU A 430 36.69 -43.22 1.74
N THR A 431 36.31 -41.99 1.42
CA THR A 431 37.23 -40.87 1.19
C THR A 431 36.91 -39.65 2.05
N TYR A 432 36.14 -39.82 3.14
CA TYR A 432 35.81 -38.72 4.05
C TYR A 432 37.05 -38.01 4.61
N TRP A 433 38.16 -38.75 4.75
CA TRP A 433 39.42 -38.27 5.33
C TRP A 433 40.35 -37.55 4.34
N THR A 434 39.99 -37.40 3.07
CA THR A 434 40.93 -36.91 2.04
C THR A 434 41.12 -35.39 2.03
N ASN A 435 40.27 -34.65 2.74
CA ASN A 435 40.35 -33.19 2.94
C ASN A 435 41.37 -32.77 4.03
N PHE A 436 41.75 -33.66 4.95
CA PHE A 436 42.70 -33.39 6.03
C PHE A 436 42.33 -32.17 6.89
N ASP A 437 41.04 -31.98 7.14
CA ASP A 437 40.52 -30.83 7.88
C ASP A 437 40.52 -31.07 9.40
N VAL A 438 40.59 -32.33 9.85
CA VAL A 438 40.68 -32.71 11.26
C VAL A 438 41.85 -33.68 11.54
N PRO A 439 42.43 -33.67 12.77
CA PRO A 439 43.55 -34.56 13.11
C PRO A 439 43.29 -36.05 12.89
N THR A 440 42.02 -36.48 12.94
CA THR A 440 41.61 -37.87 12.70
C THR A 440 41.81 -38.33 11.25
N ASP A 441 41.84 -37.41 10.29
CA ASP A 441 42.02 -37.75 8.87
C ASP A 441 43.40 -38.32 8.59
N TYR A 442 44.41 -37.76 9.26
CA TYR A 442 45.78 -38.27 9.21
C TYR A 442 45.88 -39.70 9.76
N ILE A 443 45.04 -40.06 10.74
CA ILE A 443 45.00 -41.42 11.27
C ILE A 443 44.45 -42.39 10.21
N ALA A 444 43.39 -42.00 9.50
CA ALA A 444 42.82 -42.82 8.42
C ALA A 444 43.83 -43.04 7.27
N LEU A 445 44.58 -42.00 6.87
CA LEU A 445 45.68 -42.14 5.91
C LEU A 445 46.76 -43.12 6.40
N LEU A 446 47.18 -43.00 7.66
CA LEU A 446 48.20 -43.89 8.23
C LEU A 446 47.73 -45.34 8.29
N LEU A 447 46.45 -45.59 8.60
CA LEU A 447 45.86 -46.93 8.57
C LEU A 447 45.82 -47.49 7.15
N LEU A 448 45.45 -46.68 6.15
CA LEU A 448 45.47 -47.10 4.74
C LEU A 448 46.89 -47.47 4.29
N LEU A 449 47.87 -46.61 4.55
CA LEU A 449 49.28 -46.86 4.23
C LEU A 449 49.81 -48.10 4.95
N GLY A 450 49.43 -48.30 6.22
CA GLY A 450 49.75 -49.50 6.98
C GLY A 450 49.17 -50.77 6.36
N THR A 451 47.90 -50.73 5.94
CA THR A 451 47.21 -51.86 5.29
C THR A 451 47.86 -52.22 3.97
N VAL A 452 48.17 -51.23 3.13
CA VAL A 452 48.89 -51.44 1.86
C VAL A 452 50.27 -52.04 2.11
N SER A 453 50.99 -51.54 3.12
CA SER A 453 52.31 -52.07 3.48
C SER A 453 52.23 -53.54 3.94
N CYS A 454 51.24 -53.89 4.77
CA CYS A 454 50.99 -55.26 5.19
C CYS A 454 50.63 -56.19 4.01
N LEU A 455 49.83 -55.72 3.06
CA LEU A 455 49.49 -56.46 1.84
C LEU A 455 50.71 -56.71 0.96
N ILE A 456 51.56 -55.69 0.74
CA ILE A 456 52.81 -55.83 -0.03
C ILE A 456 53.73 -56.83 0.65
N LEU A 457 53.91 -56.74 1.97
CA LEU A 457 54.71 -57.71 2.73
C LEU A 457 54.13 -59.13 2.65
N GLY A 458 52.81 -59.27 2.69
CA GLY A 458 52.13 -60.55 2.51
C GLY A 458 52.34 -61.15 1.12
N VAL A 459 52.28 -60.35 0.05
CA VAL A 459 52.57 -60.82 -1.33
C VAL A 459 54.04 -61.20 -1.49
N ILE A 460 54.97 -60.42 -0.92
CA ILE A 460 56.40 -60.79 -0.91
C ILE A 460 56.62 -62.09 -0.16
N ALA A 461 55.95 -62.29 0.98
CA ALA A 461 56.03 -63.54 1.73
C ALA A 461 55.49 -64.74 0.93
N LEU A 462 54.35 -64.57 0.22
CA LEU A 462 53.76 -65.61 -0.62
C LEU A 462 54.57 -65.90 -1.88
N GLY A 463 55.23 -64.90 -2.47
CA GLY A 463 56.11 -65.06 -3.64
C GLY A 463 57.46 -65.71 -3.31
N ASN A 464 57.87 -65.68 -2.04
CA ASN A 464 59.09 -66.34 -1.56
C ASN A 464 58.88 -67.83 -1.19
N ASP A 465 57.63 -68.33 -1.23
CA ASP A 465 57.31 -69.74 -0.98
C ASP A 465 57.27 -70.60 -2.28
N GLU A 466 57.57 -70.01 -3.46
CA GLU A 466 57.64 -70.72 -4.77
C GLU A 466 59.08 -71.00 -5.28
N GLU A 467 60.12 -70.88 -4.45
CA GLU A 467 61.49 -71.39 -4.77
C GLU A 467 61.84 -72.72 -4.09
#